data_AF-A0A5E4HLQ9-F1
#
_entry.id   AF-A0A5E4HLQ9-F1
#
_cell.length_a   1.000
_cell.length_b   1.000
_cell.length_c   1.000
_cell.angle_alpha   90.00
_cell.angle_beta   90.00
_cell.angle_gamma   90.00
#
_symmetry.space_group_name_H-M   'P 1'
#
loop_
_entity.id
_entity.type
_entity.pdbx_description
1 polymer ?
#
loop_
_entity_poly.entity_id
_entity_poly.type
_entity_poly.pdbx_seq_one_letter_code
_entity_poly.pdbx_strand_id
1 'polypeptide(L)'
;MKQKSGFIRACYYFGAVADLIAALPLIFPDIAKLMFGLDSFTPDNGYLYVSRIGASLMLGWTFLLVWGSFKPIERKGILLLTVFPVLTGLLISSVLVVNSGFIETEFMLPLWIFYAIIIPLYIYAYILAGKIETWKDETYE
;
A
#
# COMPACT_ATOMS: atom_id res chain seq x y z
N MET A 1 23.40 -9.94 9.06
CA MET A 1 22.09 -10.59 8.78
C MET A 1 20.93 -9.96 9.56
N LYS A 2 21.03 -9.77 10.89
CA LYS A 2 19.96 -9.17 11.71
C LYS A 2 19.48 -7.79 11.22
N GLN A 3 20.39 -6.88 10.86
CA GLN A 3 20.03 -5.55 10.33
C GLN A 3 19.24 -5.60 9.01
N LYS A 4 19.65 -6.46 8.06
CA LYS A 4 18.97 -6.62 6.77
C LYS A 4 17.55 -7.19 6.93
N SER A 5 17.36 -8.12 7.87
CA SER A 5 16.03 -8.63 8.23
C SER A 5 15.16 -7.57 8.91
N GLY A 6 15.74 -6.71 9.75
CA GLY A 6 15.06 -5.58 10.37
C GLY A 6 14.52 -4.57 9.35
N PHE A 7 15.30 -4.26 8.32
CA PHE A 7 14.87 -3.37 7.23
C PHE A 7 13.66 -3.91 6.47
N ILE A 8 13.68 -5.20 6.10
CA ILE A 8 12.54 -5.81 5.39
C ILE A 8 11.30 -5.79 6.30
N ARG A 9 11.44 -6.07 7.60
CA ARG A 9 10.32 -5.93 8.56
C ARG A 9 9.80 -4.50 8.65
N ALA A 10 10.66 -3.51 8.63
CA ALA A 10 10.24 -2.10 8.64
C ALA A 10 9.40 -1.77 7.41
N CYS A 11 9.72 -2.33 6.23
CA CYS A 11 8.91 -2.16 5.02
C CYS A 11 7.48 -2.72 5.21
N TYR A 12 7.34 -3.90 5.82
CA TYR A 12 6.03 -4.47 6.14
C TYR A 12 5.20 -3.59 7.09
N TYR A 13 5.82 -3.09 8.17
CA TYR A 13 5.12 -2.23 9.12
C TYR A 13 4.74 -0.88 8.51
N PHE A 14 5.62 -0.30 7.71
CA PHE A 14 5.35 0.96 7.03
C PHE A 14 4.14 0.82 6.09
N GLY A 15 4.07 -0.28 5.34
CA GLY A 15 2.90 -0.60 4.53
C GLY A 15 1.62 -0.78 5.33
N ALA A 16 1.69 -1.53 6.44
CA ALA A 16 0.54 -1.75 7.30
C ALA A 16 -0.02 -0.43 7.85
N VAL A 17 0.85 0.51 8.23
CA VAL A 17 0.43 1.84 8.68
C VAL A 17 -0.17 2.64 7.52
N ALA A 18 0.43 2.58 6.32
CA ALA A 18 -0.10 3.26 5.15
C ALA A 18 -1.50 2.75 4.76
N ASP A 19 -1.71 1.44 4.77
CA ASP A 19 -3.02 0.83 4.48
C ASP A 19 -4.06 1.21 5.54
N LEU A 20 -3.66 1.25 6.82
CA LEU A 20 -4.55 1.69 7.90
C LEU A 20 -4.97 3.15 7.73
N ILE A 21 -4.04 4.03 7.34
CA ILE A 21 -4.33 5.43 7.02
C ILE A 21 -5.24 5.52 5.80
N ALA A 22 -4.99 4.73 4.75
CA ALA A 22 -5.80 4.69 3.54
C ALA A 22 -7.22 4.15 3.78
N ALA A 23 -7.43 3.32 4.81
CA ALA A 23 -8.75 2.85 5.21
C ALA A 23 -9.62 3.99 5.80
N LEU A 24 -9.02 5.02 6.40
CA LEU A 24 -9.76 6.12 7.04
C LEU A 24 -10.68 6.89 6.08
N PRO A 25 -10.21 7.42 4.92
CA PRO A 25 -11.10 8.09 3.96
C PRO A 25 -12.15 7.15 3.35
N LEU A 26 -11.89 5.84 3.33
CA LEU A 26 -12.84 4.85 2.82
C LEU A 26 -13.97 4.52 3.82
N ILE A 27 -13.72 4.70 5.12
CA ILE A 27 -14.73 4.52 6.19
C ILE A 27 -15.49 5.81 6.45
N PHE A 28 -14.78 6.94 6.46
CA PHE A 28 -15.30 8.25 6.84
C PHE A 28 -15.26 9.21 5.65
N PRO A 29 -16.42 9.50 5.03
CA PRO A 29 -16.48 10.39 3.87
C PRO A 29 -15.93 11.79 4.14
N ASP A 30 -16.07 12.31 5.36
CA ASP A 30 -15.54 13.64 5.71
C ASP A 30 -14.01 13.69 5.65
N ILE A 31 -13.33 12.58 5.97
CA ILE A 31 -11.88 12.45 5.80
C ILE A 31 -11.54 12.42 4.31
N ALA A 32 -12.32 11.71 3.49
CA ALA A 32 -12.11 11.72 2.04
C ALA A 32 -12.28 13.12 1.44
N LYS A 33 -13.26 13.89 1.89
CA LYS A 33 -13.45 15.29 1.45
C LYS A 33 -12.24 16.14 1.75
N LEU A 34 -11.75 16.07 2.98
CA LEU A 34 -10.57 16.81 3.41
C LEU A 34 -9.31 16.40 2.64
N MET A 35 -9.09 15.09 2.46
CA MET A 35 -7.88 14.56 1.83
C MET A 35 -7.83 14.82 0.31
N PHE A 36 -9.00 14.85 -0.35
CA PHE A 36 -9.09 14.93 -1.82
C PHE A 36 -9.68 16.26 -2.33
N GLY A 37 -9.95 17.24 -1.47
CA GLY A 37 -10.49 18.54 -1.87
C GLY A 37 -11.93 18.47 -2.39
N LEU A 38 -12.73 17.52 -1.90
CA LEU A 38 -14.07 17.24 -2.43
C LEU A 38 -15.17 18.00 -1.66
N ASP A 39 -15.08 19.34 -1.61
CA ASP A 39 -15.96 20.18 -0.78
C ASP A 39 -17.45 20.07 -1.16
N SER A 40 -17.75 19.87 -2.45
CA SER A 40 -19.12 19.74 -2.98
C SER A 40 -19.60 18.29 -3.06
N PHE A 41 -18.78 17.31 -2.67
CA PHE A 41 -19.13 15.90 -2.80
C PHE A 41 -20.13 15.47 -1.73
N THR A 42 -21.25 14.91 -2.16
CA THR A 42 -22.23 14.26 -1.28
C THR A 42 -22.18 12.75 -1.52
N PRO A 43 -21.69 11.95 -0.56
CA PRO A 43 -21.59 10.50 -0.75
C PRO A 43 -22.98 9.88 -0.88
N ASP A 44 -23.21 9.19 -2.00
CA ASP A 44 -24.43 8.41 -2.21
C ASP A 44 -24.28 6.98 -1.66
N ASN A 45 -25.38 6.21 -1.67
CA ASN A 45 -25.36 4.84 -1.16
C ASN A 45 -24.42 3.93 -1.96
N GLY A 46 -24.26 4.18 -3.26
CA GLY A 46 -23.36 3.42 -4.12
C GLY A 46 -21.89 3.63 -3.73
N TYR A 47 -21.49 4.88 -3.57
CA TYR A 47 -20.18 5.27 -3.06
C TYR A 47 -19.91 4.69 -1.67
N LEU A 48 -20.86 4.80 -0.74
CA LEU A 48 -20.69 4.26 0.62
C LEU A 48 -20.49 2.75 0.62
N TYR A 49 -21.19 2.02 -0.26
CA TYR A 49 -21.00 0.58 -0.40
C TYR A 49 -19.60 0.23 -0.94
N VAL A 50 -19.21 0.84 -2.07
CA VAL A 50 -17.92 0.56 -2.73
C VAL A 50 -16.74 1.01 -1.86
N SER A 51 -16.82 2.18 -1.22
CA SER A 51 -15.79 2.68 -0.31
C SER A 51 -15.59 1.75 0.89
N ARG A 52 -16.66 1.23 1.50
CA ARG A 52 -16.56 0.28 2.62
C ARG A 52 -16.00 -1.09 2.21
N ILE A 53 -16.25 -1.54 0.98
CA ILE A 53 -15.55 -2.70 0.42
C ILE A 53 -14.05 -2.40 0.31
N GLY A 54 -13.71 -1.24 -0.24
CA GLY A 54 -12.32 -0.77 -0.29
C GLY A 54 -11.67 -0.73 1.08
N ALA A 55 -12.35 -0.21 2.09
CA ALA A 55 -11.86 -0.17 3.48
C ALA A 55 -11.59 -1.58 4.02
N SER A 56 -12.50 -2.52 3.77
CA SER A 56 -12.33 -3.91 4.18
C SER A 56 -11.11 -4.56 3.52
N LEU A 57 -10.86 -4.25 2.24
CA LEU A 57 -9.66 -4.70 1.54
C LEU A 57 -8.39 -4.09 2.12
N MET A 58 -8.38 -2.78 2.42
CA MET A 58 -7.23 -2.11 3.04
C MET A 58 -6.91 -2.65 4.44
N LEU A 59 -7.94 -2.92 5.25
CA LEU A 59 -7.76 -3.56 6.56
C LEU A 59 -7.26 -5.00 6.42
N GLY A 60 -7.80 -5.77 5.46
CA GLY A 60 -7.30 -7.10 5.14
C GLY A 60 -5.83 -7.09 4.74
N TRP A 61 -5.42 -6.12 3.92
CA TRP A 61 -4.04 -5.95 3.48
C TRP A 61 -3.12 -5.51 4.63
N THR A 62 -3.61 -4.65 5.53
CA THR A 62 -2.93 -4.27 6.77
C THR A 62 -2.57 -5.50 7.60
N PHE A 63 -3.55 -6.39 7.86
CA PHE A 63 -3.31 -7.62 8.61
C PHE A 63 -2.36 -8.57 7.89
N LEU A 64 -2.47 -8.65 6.56
CA LEU A 64 -1.61 -9.48 5.73
C LEU A 64 -0.15 -9.01 5.76
N LEU A 65 0.09 -7.69 5.77
CA LEU A 65 1.42 -7.11 5.91
C LEU A 65 2.00 -7.31 7.31
N VAL A 66 1.21 -7.10 8.36
CA VAL A 66 1.61 -7.41 9.74
C VAL A 66 1.96 -8.89 9.87
N TRP A 67 1.15 -9.78 9.30
CA TRP A 67 1.42 -11.21 9.27
C TRP A 67 2.70 -11.53 8.47
N GLY A 68 2.92 -10.87 7.34
CA GLY A 68 4.15 -10.97 6.56
C GLY A 68 5.40 -10.63 7.37
N SER A 69 5.31 -9.65 8.27
CA SER A 69 6.42 -9.18 9.11
C SER A 69 6.97 -10.24 10.08
N PHE A 70 6.15 -11.22 10.48
CA PHE A 70 6.61 -12.30 11.36
C PHE A 70 7.65 -13.17 10.67
N LYS A 71 7.48 -13.41 9.36
CA LYS A 71 8.36 -14.22 8.52
C LYS A 71 8.67 -13.49 7.20
N PRO A 72 9.44 -12.40 7.25
CA PRO A 72 9.55 -11.44 6.15
C PRO A 72 10.29 -11.99 4.92
N ILE A 73 11.15 -13.00 5.11
CA ILE A 73 11.91 -13.63 4.02
C ILE A 73 11.05 -14.68 3.33
N GLU A 74 10.51 -15.64 4.09
CA GLU A 74 9.61 -16.70 3.59
C GLU A 74 8.36 -16.13 2.91
N ARG A 75 7.90 -14.95 3.32
CA ARG A 75 6.66 -14.31 2.82
C ARG A 75 6.91 -13.10 1.92
N LYS A 76 8.12 -12.98 1.35
CA LYS A 76 8.53 -11.86 0.49
C LYS A 76 7.57 -11.60 -0.68
N GLY A 77 6.86 -12.62 -1.17
CA GLY A 77 5.86 -12.50 -2.23
C GLY A 77 4.75 -11.48 -1.93
N ILE A 78 4.45 -11.22 -0.65
CA ILE A 78 3.50 -10.18 -0.24
C ILE A 78 3.93 -8.79 -0.71
N LEU A 79 5.24 -8.47 -0.66
CA LEU A 79 5.75 -7.17 -1.11
C LEU A 79 5.54 -7.01 -2.61
N LEU A 80 5.76 -8.09 -3.38
CA LEU A 80 5.53 -8.10 -4.82
C LEU A 80 4.03 -7.96 -5.14
N LEU A 81 3.15 -8.67 -4.43
CA LEU A 81 1.69 -8.54 -4.57
C LEU A 81 1.21 -7.13 -4.23
N THR A 82 1.87 -6.45 -3.29
CA THR A 82 1.55 -5.08 -2.95
C THR A 82 1.99 -4.12 -4.05
N VAL A 83 3.16 -4.34 -4.67
CA VAL A 83 3.57 -3.55 -5.85
C VAL A 83 2.64 -3.81 -7.03
N PHE A 84 2.44 -5.07 -7.39
CA PHE A 84 1.55 -5.52 -8.45
C PHE A 84 0.71 -6.70 -7.95
N PRO A 85 -0.62 -6.57 -7.87
CA PRO A 85 -1.43 -5.58 -8.58
C PRO A 85 -1.79 -4.30 -7.82
N VAL A 86 -1.59 -4.22 -6.50
CA VAL A 86 -2.25 -3.20 -5.66
C VAL A 86 -1.81 -1.78 -5.97
N LEU A 87 -0.53 -1.44 -5.75
CA LEU A 87 -0.04 -0.07 -5.95
C LEU A 87 -0.13 0.36 -7.42
N THR A 88 0.09 -0.56 -8.36
CA THR A 88 -0.12 -0.28 -9.79
C THR A 88 -1.58 0.05 -10.10
N GLY A 89 -2.54 -0.68 -9.53
CA GLY A 89 -3.96 -0.42 -9.71
C GLY A 89 -4.35 0.93 -9.13
N LEU A 90 -3.90 1.23 -7.90
CA LEU A 90 -4.16 2.51 -7.24
C LEU A 90 -3.54 3.70 -7.98
N LEU A 91 -2.32 3.54 -8.52
CA LEU A 91 -1.68 4.57 -9.34
C LEU A 91 -2.50 4.83 -10.61
N ILE A 92 -2.92 3.79 -11.33
CA ILE A 92 -3.76 3.92 -12.52
C ILE A 92 -5.08 4.63 -12.16
N SER A 93 -5.77 4.20 -11.10
CA SER A 93 -7.00 4.84 -10.64
C SER A 93 -6.79 6.32 -10.30
N SER A 94 -5.69 6.68 -9.66
CA SER A 94 -5.37 8.07 -9.31
C SER A 94 -5.08 8.94 -10.54
N VAL A 95 -4.46 8.39 -11.58
CA VAL A 95 -4.24 9.12 -12.84
C VAL A 95 -5.56 9.30 -13.58
N LEU A 96 -6.42 8.28 -13.62
CA LEU A 96 -7.71 8.36 -14.29
C LEU A 96 -8.65 9.39 -13.65
N VAL A 97 -8.67 9.50 -12.33
CA VAL A 97 -9.54 10.46 -11.62
C VAL A 97 -9.07 11.91 -11.75
N VAL A 98 -7.75 12.13 -11.87
CA VAL A 98 -7.21 13.46 -12.21
C VAL A 98 -7.53 13.81 -13.66
N ASN A 99 -7.37 12.87 -14.59
CA ASN A 99 -7.68 13.08 -16.00
C ASN A 99 -9.17 13.34 -16.26
N SER A 100 -10.07 12.83 -15.42
CA SER A 100 -11.50 13.15 -15.51
C SER A 100 -11.87 14.53 -14.96
N GLY A 101 -10.92 15.23 -14.31
CA GLY A 101 -11.16 16.51 -13.65
C GLY A 101 -11.96 16.39 -12.35
N PHE A 102 -12.14 15.17 -11.81
CA PHE A 102 -12.90 14.96 -10.57
C PHE A 102 -12.11 15.35 -9.31
N ILE A 103 -10.79 15.13 -9.33
CA ILE A 103 -9.88 15.55 -8.26
C ILE A 103 -8.74 16.35 -8.87
N GLU A 104 -8.40 17.49 -8.28
CA GLU A 104 -7.27 18.31 -8.73
C GLU A 104 -5.93 17.63 -8.43
N THR A 105 -4.95 17.85 -9.31
CA THR A 105 -3.63 17.22 -9.22
C THR A 105 -2.95 17.48 -7.87
N GLU A 106 -3.14 18.67 -7.28
CA GLU A 106 -2.52 19.05 -6.01
C GLU A 106 -2.87 18.13 -4.84
N PHE A 107 -4.10 17.61 -4.79
CA PHE A 107 -4.52 16.65 -3.77
C PHE A 107 -3.95 15.25 -4.00
N MET A 108 -3.53 14.94 -5.22
CA MET A 108 -2.93 13.63 -5.57
C MET A 108 -1.40 13.62 -5.51
N LEU A 109 -0.74 14.78 -5.52
CA LEU A 109 0.72 14.88 -5.45
C LEU A 109 1.33 14.16 -4.23
N PRO A 110 0.81 14.31 -2.99
CA PRO A 110 1.37 13.60 -1.84
C PRO A 110 1.31 12.07 -2.00
N LEU A 111 0.22 11.57 -2.59
CA LEU A 111 0.02 10.15 -2.85
C LEU A 111 1.00 9.63 -3.91
N TRP A 112 1.23 10.39 -4.98
CA TRP A 112 2.19 10.03 -6.02
C TRP A 112 3.63 10.06 -5.53
N ILE A 113 4.00 11.04 -4.68
CA ILE A 113 5.31 11.07 -4.03
C ILE A 113 5.48 9.83 -3.15
N PHE A 114 4.46 9.47 -2.38
CA PHE A 114 4.45 8.25 -1.59
C PHE A 114 4.65 7.00 -2.46
N TYR A 115 3.92 6.87 -3.57
CA TYR A 115 4.08 5.76 -4.52
C TYR A 115 5.47 5.68 -5.15
N ALA A 116 6.02 6.83 -5.56
CA ALA A 116 7.36 6.92 -6.14
C ALA A 116 8.46 6.47 -5.17
N ILE A 117 8.23 6.58 -3.86
CA ILE A 117 9.17 6.12 -2.81
C ILE A 117 8.93 4.66 -2.44
N ILE A 118 7.66 4.27 -2.21
CA ILE A 118 7.35 2.95 -1.63
C ILE A 118 7.53 1.80 -2.63
N ILE A 119 7.23 2.03 -3.90
CA ILE A 119 7.38 1.02 -4.96
C ILE A 119 8.84 0.55 -5.07
N PRO A 120 9.85 1.43 -5.30
CA PRO A 120 11.23 0.98 -5.37
C PRO A 120 11.71 0.39 -4.04
N LEU A 121 11.22 0.90 -2.90
CA LEU A 121 11.56 0.34 -1.60
C LEU A 121 11.11 -1.12 -1.45
N TYR A 122 9.88 -1.44 -1.87
CA TYR A 122 9.35 -2.81 -1.83
C TYR A 122 10.02 -3.75 -2.82
N ILE A 123 10.31 -3.27 -4.03
CA ILE A 123 11.08 -4.03 -5.01
C ILE A 123 12.47 -4.35 -4.45
N TYR A 124 13.13 -3.36 -3.86
CA TYR A 124 14.45 -3.56 -3.24
C TYR A 124 14.40 -4.54 -2.07
N ALA A 125 13.41 -4.40 -1.18
CA ALA A 125 13.20 -5.32 -0.06
C ALA A 125 12.92 -6.75 -0.53
N TYR A 126 12.15 -6.93 -1.61
CA TYR A 126 11.90 -8.23 -2.24
C TYR A 126 13.18 -8.87 -2.79
N ILE A 127 13.98 -8.13 -3.55
CA ILE A 127 15.26 -8.61 -4.10
C ILE A 127 16.22 -8.97 -2.96
N LEU A 128 16.28 -8.14 -1.91
CA LEU A 128 17.12 -8.39 -0.75
C LEU A 128 16.69 -9.63 0.01
N ALA A 129 15.38 -9.84 0.19
CA ALA A 129 14.84 -11.05 0.80
C ALA A 129 15.21 -12.31 -0.01
N GLY A 130 15.09 -12.25 -1.34
CA GLY A 130 15.49 -13.35 -2.22
C GLY A 130 16.97 -13.70 -2.11
N LYS A 131 17.85 -12.70 -2.06
CA LYS A 131 19.28 -12.94 -1.82
C LYS A 131 19.53 -13.57 -0.45
N ILE A 132 18.80 -13.22 0.59
CA ILE A 132 19.06 -13.80 1.92
C ILE A 132 18.60 -15.27 1.97
N GLU A 133 17.54 -15.62 1.24
CA GLU A 133 17.03 -17.00 1.16
C GLU A 133 18.03 -17.93 0.46
N THR A 134 18.54 -17.55 -0.73
CA THR A 134 19.47 -18.40 -1.48
C THR A 134 20.78 -18.69 -0.72
N TRP A 135 21.31 -17.69 0.00
CA TRP A 135 22.50 -17.87 0.84
C TRP A 135 22.27 -18.85 2.00
N LYS A 136 21.04 -18.94 2.49
CA LYS A 136 20.69 -19.89 3.53
C LYS A 136 20.71 -21.30 2.95
N ASP A 137 20.15 -21.51 1.77
CA ASP A 137 20.13 -22.83 1.14
C ASP A 137 21.56 -23.34 0.82
N GLU A 138 22.45 -22.48 0.31
CA GLU A 138 23.86 -22.82 0.02
C GLU A 138 24.74 -23.14 1.25
N THR A 139 24.35 -22.72 2.46
CA THR A 139 25.17 -22.92 3.68
C THR A 139 24.73 -24.10 4.54
N TYR A 140 23.58 -24.71 4.23
CA TYR A 140 23.06 -25.88 4.93
C TYR A 140 22.92 -27.12 4.02
N GLU A 141 23.40 -27.05 2.77
CA GLU A 141 23.77 -28.20 1.92
C GLU A 141 25.23 -28.61 2.15
#